data_AF-X0WUI6-F1
#
_entry.id   AF-X0WUI6-F1
#
_cell.length_a   1.000
_cell.length_b   1.000
_cell.length_c   1.000
_cell.angle_alpha   90.00
_cell.angle_beta   90.00
_cell.angle_gamma   90.00
#
_symmetry.space_group_name_H-M   'P 1'
#
loop_
_entity.id
_entity.type
_entity.pdbx_description
1 polymer ?
#
loop_
_entity_poly.entity_id
_entity_poly.type
_entity_poly.pdbx_seq_one_letter_code
_entity_poly.pdbx_strand_id
1 'polypeptide(L)'
;GFGHWAHYDDMPGQKIWIWGLSQQGMIWGDLLTDRDGQYSEPQAGRFLNQNDHGFFTPYTADHWREIWFPYKDTGPMVKASPHAVLHVERTQESLTVNLCPLQALDDDLVISVGSREKHREHLRLKPMDTITRKYPLEESSSWIHVQVSDKLFYTDDPQANDLQRPIHFHDYDENTLEGLFLSAERLAQERNYYMALQKYLAVLDQEPLHTQALTRVAELYYRKGESRKALNYADKALDNVMYDPGVNYIYGIISRRLGKLV
;
A
#
# COMPACT_ATOMS: atom_id res chain seq x y z
N GLY A 1 -10.97 9.10 18.32
CA GLY A 1 -9.75 8.98 17.50
C GLY A 1 -10.10 9.13 16.04
N PHE A 2 -9.18 8.78 15.15
CA PHE A 2 -9.46 8.63 13.73
C PHE A 2 -8.95 7.26 13.27
N GLY A 3 -9.53 6.75 12.18
CA GLY A 3 -9.07 5.55 11.51
C GLY A 3 -8.83 5.82 10.04
N HIS A 4 -8.10 4.89 9.43
CA HIS A 4 -7.86 4.81 8.01
C HIS A 4 -8.36 3.44 7.53
N TRP A 5 -9.06 3.41 6.39
CA TRP A 5 -9.46 2.19 5.72
C TRP A 5 -9.21 2.32 4.21
N ALA A 6 -8.65 1.27 3.65
CA ALA A 6 -8.49 1.03 2.23
C ALA A 6 -8.46 -0.49 2.02
N HIS A 7 -8.63 -0.95 0.79
CA HIS A 7 -8.28 -2.33 0.47
C HIS A 7 -6.75 -2.52 0.65
N TYR A 8 -6.34 -3.71 1.09
CA TYR A 8 -4.91 -3.95 1.40
C TYR A 8 -4.03 -3.96 0.15
N ASP A 9 -4.54 -4.47 -0.96
CA ASP A 9 -3.92 -4.41 -2.29
C ASP A 9 -3.85 -2.97 -2.85
N ASP A 10 -4.78 -2.11 -2.43
CA ASP A 10 -4.76 -0.68 -2.70
C ASP A 10 -3.75 0.06 -1.81
N MET A 11 -3.66 -0.19 -0.50
CA MET A 11 -2.73 0.57 0.35
C MET A 11 -2.05 -0.32 1.38
N PRO A 12 -1.05 -1.12 0.96
CA PRO A 12 -0.37 -2.05 1.85
C PRO A 12 0.60 -1.32 2.80
N GLY A 13 1.02 -0.09 2.47
CA GLY A 13 1.93 0.70 3.28
C GLY A 13 1.24 1.43 4.41
N GLN A 14 1.73 1.23 5.63
CA GLN A 14 1.29 1.97 6.82
C GLN A 14 2.50 2.28 7.68
N LYS A 15 2.59 3.53 8.14
CA LYS A 15 3.65 3.99 9.03
C LYS A 15 3.08 5.02 9.98
N ILE A 16 3.46 4.91 11.25
CA ILE A 16 3.21 5.96 12.23
C ILE A 16 4.57 6.48 12.65
N TRP A 17 4.76 7.79 12.53
CA TRP A 17 5.94 8.46 13.06
C TRP A 17 5.56 9.32 14.25
N ILE A 18 6.42 9.34 15.26
CA ILE A 18 6.32 10.22 16.43
C ILE A 18 7.72 10.74 16.72
N TRP A 19 7.84 11.89 17.41
CA TRP A 19 9.13 12.21 18.02
C TRP A 19 9.48 11.17 19.09
N GLY A 20 10.77 10.96 19.30
CA GLY A 20 11.25 10.02 20.32
C GLY A 20 10.70 10.38 21.71
N LEU A 21 10.39 9.35 22.51
CA LEU A 21 9.88 9.55 23.88
C LEU A 21 10.98 9.93 24.89
N SER A 22 12.23 10.00 24.46
CA SER A 22 13.35 10.50 25.27
C SER A 22 13.35 12.03 25.30
N GLN A 23 14.14 12.63 26.20
CA GLN A 23 14.25 14.09 26.29
C GLN A 23 14.65 14.76 24.96
N GLN A 24 15.49 14.11 24.15
CA GLN A 24 15.90 14.62 22.84
C GLN A 24 14.76 14.65 21.81
N GLY A 25 13.78 13.76 21.93
CA GLY A 25 12.60 13.79 21.08
C GLY A 25 11.50 14.70 21.65
N MET A 26 11.29 14.65 22.97
CA MET A 26 10.28 15.46 23.64
C MET A 26 10.53 16.97 23.56
N ILE A 27 11.79 17.42 23.39
CA ILE A 27 12.10 18.83 23.16
C ILE A 27 11.35 19.41 21.95
N TRP A 28 11.04 18.57 20.94
CA TRP A 28 10.28 19.01 19.77
C TRP A 28 8.82 19.29 20.10
N GLY A 29 8.25 18.60 21.10
CA GLY A 29 6.93 18.93 21.66
C GLY A 29 6.90 20.37 22.17
N ASP A 30 7.90 20.75 22.98
CA ASP A 30 8.01 22.09 23.55
C ASP A 30 8.30 23.18 22.50
N LEU A 31 9.03 22.83 21.43
CA LEU A 31 9.45 23.78 20.40
C LEU A 31 8.43 23.98 19.28
N LEU A 32 7.66 22.95 18.93
CA LEU A 32 6.81 22.91 17.73
C LEU A 32 5.32 22.80 18.03
N THR A 33 4.93 22.71 19.31
CA THR A 33 3.52 22.67 19.72
C THR A 33 3.26 23.63 20.87
N ASP A 34 2.03 24.13 20.97
CA ASP A 34 1.63 24.97 22.10
C ASP A 34 1.16 24.11 23.29
N ARG A 35 0.02 23.42 23.13
CA ARG A 35 -0.63 22.65 24.20
C ARG A 35 -1.06 21.24 23.77
N ASP A 36 -0.89 20.91 22.51
CA ASP A 36 -1.38 19.65 21.92
C ASP A 36 -0.43 18.47 22.16
N GLY A 37 0.80 18.75 22.60
CA GLY A 37 1.75 17.74 23.08
C GLY A 37 2.52 17.05 21.96
N GLN A 38 2.66 15.73 22.06
CA GLN A 38 3.50 14.96 21.14
C GLN A 38 2.89 14.92 19.72
N TYR A 39 3.71 15.19 18.71
CA TYR A 39 3.30 15.05 17.31
C TYR A 39 3.24 13.59 16.89
N SER A 40 2.23 13.26 16.08
CA SER A 40 2.13 11.98 15.39
C SER A 40 1.76 12.19 13.93
N GLU A 41 2.49 11.51 13.06
CA GLU A 41 2.27 11.48 11.61
C GLU A 41 1.83 10.08 11.18
N PRO A 42 0.53 9.83 11.05
CA PRO A 42 0.03 8.65 10.37
C PRO A 42 0.24 8.82 8.86
N GLN A 43 0.87 7.84 8.24
CA GLN A 43 1.09 7.77 6.80
C GLN A 43 0.51 6.46 6.28
N ALA A 44 -0.21 6.53 5.17
CA ALA A 44 -0.65 5.38 4.39
C ALA A 44 -0.19 5.54 2.94
N GLY A 45 0.12 4.45 2.25
CA GLY A 45 0.61 4.53 0.87
C GLY A 45 0.44 3.27 0.03
N ARG A 46 0.54 3.43 -1.29
CA ARG A 46 0.54 2.34 -2.29
C ARG A 46 1.72 1.38 -2.11
N PHE A 47 2.86 1.87 -1.62
CA PHE A 47 4.05 1.06 -1.39
C PHE A 47 4.25 0.75 0.08
N LEU A 48 4.91 -0.37 0.37
CA LEU A 48 5.17 -0.82 1.75
C LEU A 48 6.03 0.17 2.55
N ASN A 49 6.93 0.89 1.88
CA ASN A 49 7.84 1.85 2.51
C ASN A 49 7.86 3.19 1.76
N GLN A 50 8.15 4.28 2.47
CA GLN A 50 8.32 5.63 1.91
C GLN A 50 9.45 5.74 0.87
N ASN A 51 10.42 4.81 0.90
CA ASN A 51 11.56 4.80 -0.01
C ASN A 51 11.32 3.95 -1.27
N ASP A 52 10.17 3.28 -1.36
CA ASP A 52 9.82 2.47 -2.52
C ASP A 52 9.22 3.36 -3.61
N HIS A 53 9.66 3.13 -4.83
CA HIS A 53 9.25 3.91 -5.99
C HIS A 53 8.85 2.96 -7.12
N GLY A 54 7.78 3.31 -7.83
CA GLY A 54 7.33 2.63 -9.03
C GLY A 54 7.16 3.59 -10.19
N PHE A 55 7.07 3.03 -11.39
CA PHE A 55 6.79 3.78 -12.61
C PHE A 55 5.45 3.33 -13.18
N PHE A 56 4.68 4.26 -13.73
CA PHE A 56 3.53 3.91 -14.56
C PHE A 56 4.00 3.53 -15.96
N THR A 57 3.42 2.47 -16.51
CA THR A 57 3.59 2.20 -17.93
C THR A 57 2.82 3.24 -18.75
N PRO A 58 3.29 3.61 -19.95
CA PRO A 58 2.58 4.55 -20.81
C PRO A 58 1.13 4.10 -21.04
N TYR A 59 0.21 5.06 -21.08
CA TYR A 59 -1.23 4.83 -21.24
C TYR A 59 -1.91 4.05 -20.11
N THR A 60 -1.28 3.93 -18.94
CA THR A 60 -1.96 3.38 -17.76
C THR A 60 -2.41 4.47 -16.79
N ALA A 61 -3.49 4.15 -16.09
CA ALA A 61 -3.96 4.86 -14.91
C ALA A 61 -4.18 3.83 -13.79
N ASP A 62 -3.91 4.25 -12.57
CA ASP A 62 -4.20 3.49 -11.36
C ASP A 62 -5.20 4.29 -10.51
N HIS A 63 -6.17 3.61 -9.93
CA HIS A 63 -7.24 4.21 -9.16
C HIS A 63 -7.44 3.42 -7.89
N TRP A 64 -7.40 4.10 -6.75
CA TRP A 64 -7.64 3.50 -5.45
C TRP A 64 -8.57 4.39 -4.64
N ARG A 65 -9.09 3.84 -3.54
CA ARG A 65 -9.90 4.59 -2.58
C ARG A 65 -9.37 4.39 -1.16
N GLU A 66 -9.12 5.51 -0.51
CA GLU A 66 -8.87 5.56 0.92
C GLU A 66 -9.97 6.33 1.64
N ILE A 67 -10.19 5.98 2.90
CA ILE A 67 -11.18 6.62 3.76
C ILE A 67 -10.51 6.94 5.09
N TRP A 68 -10.45 8.22 5.41
CA TRP A 68 -10.10 8.73 6.72
C TRP A 68 -11.38 9.11 7.44
N PHE A 69 -11.56 8.60 8.65
CA PHE A 69 -12.81 8.78 9.39
C PHE A 69 -12.59 9.02 10.88
N PRO A 70 -13.42 9.86 11.52
CA PRO A 70 -13.46 9.93 12.97
C PRO A 70 -14.18 8.70 13.53
N TYR A 71 -13.82 8.30 14.74
CA TYR A 71 -14.60 7.37 15.53
C TYR A 71 -14.49 7.72 17.01
N LYS A 72 -15.51 7.36 17.79
CA LYS A 72 -15.60 7.67 19.22
C LYS A 72 -16.22 6.51 19.98
N ASP A 73 -16.04 6.50 21.30
CA ASP A 73 -16.77 5.65 22.25
C ASP A 73 -16.74 4.13 21.95
N THR A 74 -15.80 3.65 21.11
CA THR A 74 -15.63 2.22 20.82
C THR A 74 -14.52 1.55 21.63
N GLY A 75 -13.55 2.31 22.12
CA GLY A 75 -12.24 1.76 22.53
C GLY A 75 -11.32 1.50 21.32
N PRO A 76 -10.24 0.70 21.49
CA PRO A 76 -9.28 0.42 20.44
C PRO A 76 -9.91 -0.27 19.22
N MET A 77 -9.73 0.29 18.02
CA MET A 77 -10.28 -0.31 16.80
C MET A 77 -9.62 -1.65 16.50
N VAL A 78 -10.41 -2.74 16.39
CA VAL A 78 -9.92 -4.08 15.96
C VAL A 78 -10.31 -4.40 14.52
N LYS A 79 -11.38 -3.76 14.02
CA LYS A 79 -11.81 -3.88 12.62
C LYS A 79 -12.50 -2.59 12.19
N ALA A 80 -12.37 -2.25 10.92
CA ALA A 80 -13.19 -1.23 10.28
C ALA A 80 -13.57 -1.66 8.86
N SER A 81 -14.65 -1.07 8.38
CA SER A 81 -15.07 -1.06 6.98
C SER A 81 -15.54 0.36 6.62
N PRO A 82 -15.91 0.65 5.37
CA PRO A 82 -16.53 1.92 5.02
C PRO A 82 -17.82 2.23 5.80
N HIS A 83 -18.39 1.25 6.49
CA HIS A 83 -19.71 1.33 7.11
C HIS A 83 -19.65 1.46 8.63
N ALA A 84 -18.66 0.87 9.30
CA ALA A 84 -18.54 0.93 10.75
C ALA A 84 -17.12 0.65 11.26
N VAL A 85 -16.87 1.10 12.48
CA VAL A 85 -15.72 0.76 13.30
C VAL A 85 -16.16 -0.19 14.40
N LEU A 86 -15.39 -1.24 14.61
CA LEU A 86 -15.67 -2.28 15.58
C LEU A 86 -14.51 -2.41 16.58
N HIS A 87 -14.87 -2.53 17.85
CA HIS A 87 -14.03 -3.09 18.91
C HIS A 87 -14.73 -4.33 19.47
N VAL A 88 -13.94 -5.37 19.71
CA VAL A 88 -14.42 -6.61 20.34
C VAL A 88 -13.46 -6.98 21.45
N GLU A 89 -14.01 -7.24 22.63
CA GLU A 89 -13.26 -7.73 23.78
C GLU A 89 -13.90 -9.02 24.27
N ARG A 90 -13.14 -10.12 24.23
CA ARG A 90 -13.57 -11.44 24.68
C ARG A 90 -13.00 -11.72 26.07
N THR A 91 -13.86 -12.11 27.00
CA THR A 91 -13.48 -12.69 28.29
C THR A 91 -13.96 -14.15 28.37
N GLN A 92 -13.67 -14.84 29.47
CA GLN A 92 -14.14 -16.22 29.69
C GLN A 92 -15.69 -16.32 29.76
N GLU A 93 -16.36 -15.26 30.18
CA GLU A 93 -17.81 -15.26 30.46
C GLU A 93 -18.62 -14.40 29.47
N SER A 94 -17.97 -13.55 28.68
CA SER A 94 -18.69 -12.58 27.86
C SER A 94 -17.92 -12.07 26.65
N LEU A 95 -18.67 -11.56 25.68
CA LEU A 95 -18.18 -10.73 24.59
C LEU A 95 -18.72 -9.32 24.75
N THR A 96 -17.82 -8.34 24.81
CA THR A 96 -18.19 -6.93 24.65
C THR A 96 -17.96 -6.54 23.19
N VAL A 97 -19.01 -5.99 22.56
CA VAL A 97 -18.99 -5.48 21.19
C VAL A 97 -19.30 -3.99 21.26
N ASN A 98 -18.36 -3.16 20.82
CA ASN A 98 -18.59 -1.74 20.62
C ASN A 98 -18.55 -1.41 19.13
N LEU A 99 -19.58 -0.72 18.64
CA LEU A 99 -19.73 -0.38 17.23
C LEU A 99 -19.97 1.12 17.06
N CYS A 100 -19.21 1.75 16.17
CA CYS A 100 -19.42 3.14 15.73
C CYS A 100 -19.74 3.15 14.23
N PRO A 101 -21.00 3.42 13.83
CA PRO A 101 -21.37 3.53 12.43
C PRO A 101 -20.71 4.73 11.76
N LEU A 102 -20.12 4.52 10.58
CA LEU A 102 -19.59 5.58 9.71
C LEU A 102 -20.63 6.03 8.66
N GLN A 103 -21.61 5.17 8.41
CA GLN A 103 -22.79 5.43 7.59
C GLN A 103 -24.03 4.97 8.35
N ALA A 104 -25.23 5.29 7.84
CA ALA A 104 -26.46 4.75 8.41
C ALA A 104 -26.48 3.21 8.28
N LEU A 105 -26.89 2.53 9.35
CA LEU A 105 -27.06 1.08 9.40
C LEU A 105 -28.53 0.74 9.67
N ASP A 106 -29.03 -0.26 8.97
CA ASP A 106 -30.34 -0.89 9.17
C ASP A 106 -30.15 -2.39 8.89
N ASP A 107 -29.38 -3.04 9.75
CA ASP A 107 -28.68 -4.29 9.46
C ASP A 107 -28.63 -5.20 10.70
N ASP A 108 -28.54 -6.51 10.47
CA ASP A 108 -28.36 -7.47 11.55
C ASP A 108 -26.89 -7.54 12.01
N LEU A 109 -26.69 -7.43 13.33
CA LEU A 109 -25.48 -7.85 14.03
C LEU A 109 -25.64 -9.32 14.44
N VAL A 110 -24.73 -10.17 13.98
CA VAL A 110 -24.70 -11.60 14.26
C VAL A 110 -23.40 -11.95 14.96
N ILE A 111 -23.52 -12.75 16.03
CA ILE A 111 -22.38 -13.28 16.79
C ILE A 111 -22.44 -14.80 16.74
N SER A 112 -21.36 -15.40 16.27
CA SER A 112 -21.21 -16.85 16.16
C SER A 112 -19.95 -17.32 16.88
N VAL A 113 -20.00 -18.55 17.39
CA VAL A 113 -18.84 -19.27 17.95
C VAL A 113 -18.65 -20.53 17.11
N GLY A 114 -17.54 -20.59 16.37
CA GLY A 114 -17.39 -21.52 15.26
C GLY A 114 -18.54 -21.38 14.26
N SER A 115 -19.16 -22.49 13.86
CA SER A 115 -20.28 -22.49 12.92
C SER A 115 -21.65 -22.16 13.54
N ARG A 116 -21.73 -21.93 14.85
CA ARG A 116 -23.01 -21.78 15.55
C ARG A 116 -23.31 -20.34 15.89
N GLU A 117 -24.41 -19.82 15.36
CA GLU A 117 -24.99 -18.54 15.78
C GLU A 117 -25.41 -18.61 17.26
N LYS A 118 -24.92 -17.64 18.04
CA LYS A 118 -25.25 -17.47 19.47
C LYS A 118 -26.17 -16.28 19.70
N HIS A 119 -26.07 -15.25 18.86
CA HIS A 119 -26.88 -14.05 18.99
C HIS A 119 -27.14 -13.36 17.65
N ARG A 120 -28.30 -12.71 17.56
CA ARG A 120 -28.69 -11.82 16.45
C ARG A 120 -29.48 -10.63 17.01
N GLU A 121 -29.05 -9.42 16.67
CA GLU A 121 -29.73 -8.16 16.99
C GLU A 121 -29.89 -7.34 15.71
N HIS A 122 -31.10 -6.86 15.44
CA HIS A 122 -31.32 -5.92 14.33
C HIS A 122 -30.97 -4.49 14.79
N LEU A 123 -30.03 -3.84 14.10
CA LEU A 123 -29.52 -2.52 14.45
C LEU A 123 -30.05 -1.46 13.48
N ARG A 124 -30.63 -0.39 14.01
CA ARG A 124 -30.97 0.83 13.26
C ARG A 124 -30.24 2.02 13.86
N LEU A 125 -29.11 2.38 13.26
CA LEU A 125 -28.19 3.38 13.81
C LEU A 125 -27.87 4.47 12.77
N LYS A 126 -27.73 5.70 13.25
CA LYS A 126 -27.25 6.83 12.43
C LYS A 126 -25.71 6.86 12.44
N PRO A 127 -25.07 7.57 11.49
CA PRO A 127 -23.63 7.83 11.59
C PRO A 127 -23.26 8.42 12.95
N MET A 128 -22.20 7.90 13.57
CA MET A 128 -21.70 8.27 14.90
C MET A 128 -22.62 7.96 16.09
N ASP A 129 -23.71 7.21 15.88
CA ASP A 129 -24.60 6.70 16.93
C ASP A 129 -24.04 5.37 17.47
N THR A 130 -23.16 5.48 18.46
CA THR A 130 -22.35 4.36 18.94
C THR A 130 -23.13 3.44 19.87
N ILE A 131 -22.87 2.13 19.79
CA ILE A 131 -23.44 1.16 20.73
C ILE A 131 -22.34 0.39 21.46
N THR A 132 -22.65 0.00 22.70
CA THR A 132 -21.94 -1.03 23.46
C THR A 132 -22.95 -2.11 23.81
N ARG A 133 -22.59 -3.36 23.54
CA ARG A 133 -23.37 -4.54 23.88
C ARG A 133 -22.48 -5.56 24.55
N LYS A 134 -22.99 -6.18 25.61
CA LYS A 134 -22.32 -7.28 26.32
C LYS A 134 -23.17 -8.53 26.18
N TYR A 135 -22.58 -9.58 25.63
CA TYR A 135 -23.24 -10.86 25.41
C TYR A 135 -22.63 -11.91 26.32
N PRO A 136 -23.44 -12.68 27.05
CA PRO A 136 -22.91 -13.83 27.78
C PRO A 136 -22.35 -14.85 26.78
N LEU A 137 -21.16 -15.34 27.06
CA LEU A 137 -20.51 -16.41 26.30
C LEU A 137 -20.13 -17.54 27.24
N GLU A 138 -20.34 -18.75 26.77
CA GLU A 138 -19.78 -19.95 27.40
C GLU A 138 -18.31 -20.08 27.00
N GLU A 139 -17.49 -20.63 27.88
CA GLU A 139 -16.10 -20.94 27.58
C GLU A 139 -16.03 -21.90 26.37
N SER A 140 -15.21 -21.55 25.38
CA SER A 140 -15.07 -22.31 24.14
C SER A 140 -13.69 -22.08 23.54
N SER A 141 -13.09 -23.15 23.00
CA SER A 141 -11.85 -23.07 22.21
C SER A 141 -12.08 -22.64 20.76
N SER A 142 -13.33 -22.45 20.34
CA SER A 142 -13.64 -22.00 18.98
C SER A 142 -13.47 -20.49 18.82
N TRP A 143 -13.20 -20.08 17.58
CA TRP A 143 -13.14 -18.69 17.19
C TRP A 143 -14.51 -18.02 17.21
N ILE A 144 -14.53 -16.74 17.54
CA ILE A 144 -15.69 -15.89 17.47
C ILE A 144 -15.74 -15.26 16.08
N HIS A 145 -16.96 -15.11 15.58
CA HIS A 145 -17.27 -14.28 14.42
C HIS A 145 -18.26 -13.20 14.82
N VAL A 146 -17.95 -11.95 14.52
CA VAL A 146 -18.85 -10.81 14.67
C VAL A 146 -19.10 -10.23 13.29
N GLN A 147 -20.35 -10.22 12.86
CA GLN A 147 -20.74 -9.86 11.51
C GLN A 147 -21.87 -8.83 11.54
N VAL A 148 -21.75 -7.77 10.74
CA VAL A 148 -22.83 -6.82 10.46
C VAL A 148 -23.19 -7.00 8.99
N SER A 149 -24.21 -7.83 8.72
CA SER A 149 -24.60 -8.24 7.36
C SER A 149 -23.39 -8.55 6.45
N ASP A 150 -23.32 -7.98 5.24
CA ASP A 150 -22.17 -8.05 4.33
C ASP A 150 -21.16 -6.89 4.53
N LYS A 151 -21.42 -6.02 5.50
CA LYS A 151 -20.78 -4.72 5.68
C LYS A 151 -19.51 -4.76 6.53
N LEU A 152 -19.44 -5.69 7.47
CA LEU A 152 -18.30 -5.83 8.37
C LEU A 152 -18.24 -7.26 8.90
N PHE A 153 -17.05 -7.85 8.86
CA PHE A 153 -16.76 -9.15 9.43
C PHE A 153 -15.48 -9.11 10.25
N TYR A 154 -15.52 -9.66 11.45
CA TYR A 154 -14.39 -9.82 12.36
C TYR A 154 -14.33 -11.24 12.89
N THR A 155 -13.11 -11.74 13.07
CA THR A 155 -12.83 -12.96 13.82
C THR A 155 -11.59 -12.80 14.67
N ASP A 156 -11.54 -13.51 15.81
CA ASP A 156 -10.38 -13.58 16.69
C ASP A 156 -9.40 -14.70 16.29
N ASP A 157 -9.61 -15.39 15.17
CA ASP A 157 -8.65 -16.32 14.59
C ASP A 157 -7.37 -15.58 14.16
N PRO A 158 -6.21 -15.85 14.77
CA PRO A 158 -4.95 -15.18 14.44
C PRO A 158 -4.46 -15.45 13.02
N GLN A 159 -5.00 -16.47 12.34
CA GLN A 159 -4.61 -16.85 10.97
C GLN A 159 -5.58 -16.35 9.90
N ALA A 160 -6.68 -15.69 10.28
CA ALA A 160 -7.75 -15.32 9.34
C ALA A 160 -7.31 -14.41 8.18
N ASN A 161 -6.21 -13.67 8.33
CA ASN A 161 -5.66 -12.79 7.30
C ASN A 161 -4.26 -13.23 6.85
N ASP A 162 -3.82 -14.44 7.17
CA ASP A 162 -2.53 -14.96 6.71
C ASP A 162 -2.64 -15.43 5.24
N LEU A 163 -2.03 -14.69 4.33
CA LEU A 163 -1.99 -15.01 2.90
C LEU A 163 -0.96 -16.11 2.56
N GLN A 164 -0.19 -16.59 3.55
CA GLN A 164 0.94 -17.52 3.36
C GLN A 164 1.92 -17.07 2.28
N ARG A 165 1.95 -15.76 1.99
CA ARG A 165 2.81 -15.18 0.97
C ARG A 165 4.25 -15.25 1.45
N PRO A 166 5.19 -15.82 0.66
CA PRO A 166 6.60 -15.78 1.01
C PRO A 166 7.08 -14.32 1.13
N ILE A 167 7.65 -13.97 2.28
CA ILE A 167 8.23 -12.64 2.57
C ILE A 167 9.77 -12.68 2.64
N HIS A 168 10.38 -13.75 2.14
CA HIS A 168 11.84 -13.87 2.05
C HIS A 168 12.32 -13.25 0.73
N PHE A 169 13.32 -12.38 0.83
CA PHE A 169 14.01 -11.76 -0.29
C PHE A 169 15.51 -11.96 -0.14
N HIS A 170 16.23 -11.92 -1.26
CA HIS A 170 17.69 -11.98 -1.31
C HIS A 170 18.22 -10.84 -2.19
N ASP A 171 19.48 -10.48 -1.99
CA ASP A 171 20.15 -9.51 -2.85
C ASP A 171 20.24 -10.02 -4.29
N TYR A 172 20.27 -9.11 -5.25
CA TYR A 172 20.40 -9.47 -6.66
C TYR A 172 21.79 -10.07 -6.93
N ASP A 173 21.84 -11.24 -7.56
CA ASP A 173 23.09 -11.80 -8.06
C ASP A 173 23.50 -11.10 -9.36
N GLU A 174 24.30 -10.05 -9.22
CA GLU A 174 24.76 -9.22 -10.34
C GLU A 174 25.71 -9.94 -11.32
N ASN A 175 26.09 -11.19 -11.04
CA ASN A 175 26.80 -12.04 -12.02
C ASN A 175 25.84 -12.61 -13.07
N THR A 176 24.54 -12.58 -12.81
CA THR A 176 23.50 -12.97 -13.78
C THR A 176 23.00 -11.74 -14.51
N LEU A 177 22.57 -11.93 -15.75
CA LEU A 177 21.99 -10.85 -16.55
C LEU A 177 20.74 -10.24 -15.87
N GLU A 178 19.87 -11.10 -15.33
CA GLU A 178 18.66 -10.70 -14.61
C GLU A 178 18.99 -9.91 -13.34
N GLY A 179 19.92 -10.41 -12.50
CA GLY A 179 20.31 -9.71 -11.29
C GLY A 179 20.98 -8.36 -11.57
N LEU A 180 21.78 -8.27 -12.64
CA LEU A 180 22.36 -7.00 -13.08
C LEU A 180 21.29 -6.01 -13.57
N PHE A 181 20.30 -6.48 -14.32
CA PHE A 181 19.17 -5.66 -14.78
C PHE A 181 18.28 -5.19 -13.62
N LEU A 182 17.89 -6.09 -12.71
CA LEU A 182 17.08 -5.75 -11.54
C LEU A 182 17.81 -4.78 -10.58
N SER A 183 19.13 -4.94 -10.41
CA SER A 183 19.96 -3.99 -9.67
C SER A 183 19.96 -2.60 -10.34
N ALA A 184 20.00 -2.54 -11.67
CA ALA A 184 19.87 -1.29 -12.41
C ALA A 184 18.48 -0.64 -12.23
N GLU A 185 17.39 -1.42 -12.28
CA GLU A 185 16.02 -0.94 -11.98
C GLU A 185 15.93 -0.37 -10.57
N ARG A 186 16.49 -1.05 -9.57
CA ARG A 186 16.51 -0.57 -8.18
C ARG A 186 17.22 0.78 -8.05
N LEU A 187 18.40 0.92 -8.66
CA LEU A 187 19.14 2.19 -8.67
C LEU A 187 18.36 3.31 -9.39
N ALA A 188 17.65 2.97 -10.48
CA ALA A 188 16.82 3.94 -11.20
C ALA A 188 15.62 4.40 -10.34
N GLN A 189 14.98 3.49 -9.59
CA GLN A 189 13.91 3.79 -8.64
C GLN A 189 14.39 4.72 -7.51
N GLU A 190 15.61 4.50 -7.02
CA GLU A 190 16.29 5.34 -6.03
C GLU A 190 16.86 6.65 -6.62
N ARG A 191 16.61 6.91 -7.91
CA ARG A 191 17.08 8.08 -8.66
C ARG A 191 18.60 8.18 -8.79
N ASN A 192 19.32 7.09 -8.55
CA ASN A 192 20.75 6.96 -8.86
C ASN A 192 20.95 6.64 -10.35
N TYR A 193 20.55 7.57 -11.20
CA TYR A 193 20.54 7.40 -12.65
C TYR A 193 21.92 7.18 -13.26
N TYR A 194 22.97 7.67 -12.60
CA TYR A 194 24.35 7.48 -13.06
C TYR A 194 24.75 6.00 -12.98
N MET A 195 24.59 5.39 -11.80
CA MET A 195 24.93 3.98 -11.60
C MET A 195 23.95 3.06 -12.34
N ALA A 196 22.66 3.41 -12.39
CA ALA A 196 21.67 2.68 -13.18
C ALA A 196 22.07 2.61 -14.66
N LEU A 197 22.44 3.74 -15.28
CA LEU A 197 22.89 3.79 -16.66
C LEU A 197 24.12 2.89 -16.90
N GLN A 198 25.09 2.89 -15.98
CA GLN A 198 26.27 2.02 -16.10
C GLN A 198 25.88 0.54 -16.10
N LYS A 199 24.98 0.13 -15.22
CA LYS A 199 24.53 -1.27 -15.15
C LYS A 199 23.68 -1.66 -16.36
N TYR A 200 22.75 -0.83 -16.82
CA TYR A 200 22.01 -1.14 -18.04
C TYR A 200 22.93 -1.25 -19.26
N LEU A 201 23.97 -0.41 -19.37
CA LEU A 201 24.95 -0.56 -20.44
C LEU A 201 25.72 -1.88 -20.30
N ALA A 202 26.08 -2.30 -19.10
CA ALA A 202 26.72 -3.60 -18.86
C ALA A 202 25.79 -4.79 -19.20
N VAL A 203 24.46 -4.66 -19.01
CA VAL A 203 23.47 -5.62 -19.54
C VAL A 203 23.54 -5.66 -21.07
N LEU A 204 23.58 -4.51 -21.74
CA LEU A 204 23.65 -4.43 -23.21
C LEU A 204 24.99 -4.88 -23.79
N ASP A 205 26.08 -4.82 -23.02
CA ASP A 205 27.37 -5.38 -23.43
C ASP A 205 27.31 -6.91 -23.50
N GLN A 206 26.53 -7.55 -22.62
CA GLN A 206 26.32 -9.01 -22.63
C GLN A 206 25.20 -9.45 -23.58
N GLU A 207 24.09 -8.70 -23.62
CA GLU A 207 22.95 -8.95 -24.49
C GLU A 207 22.53 -7.66 -25.23
N PRO A 208 23.12 -7.37 -26.41
CA PRO A 208 22.89 -6.12 -27.14
C PRO A 208 21.45 -5.85 -27.59
N LEU A 209 20.61 -6.89 -27.61
CA LEU A 209 19.20 -6.83 -28.00
C LEU A 209 18.24 -6.93 -26.81
N HIS A 210 18.72 -6.74 -25.58
CA HIS A 210 17.84 -6.74 -24.40
C HIS A 210 16.91 -5.52 -24.42
N THR A 211 15.67 -5.71 -24.90
CA THR A 211 14.72 -4.62 -25.19
C THR A 211 14.49 -3.70 -24.00
N GLN A 212 14.23 -4.22 -22.81
CA GLN A 212 13.96 -3.36 -21.63
C GLN A 212 15.16 -2.48 -21.25
N ALA A 213 16.39 -3.02 -21.29
CA ALA A 213 17.61 -2.25 -21.02
C ALA A 213 17.83 -1.18 -22.11
N LEU A 214 17.60 -1.49 -23.40
CA LEU A 214 17.64 -0.49 -24.48
C LEU A 214 16.64 0.66 -24.21
N THR A 215 15.41 0.34 -23.80
CA THR A 215 14.38 1.33 -23.43
C THR A 215 14.84 2.23 -22.29
N ARG A 216 15.37 1.64 -21.21
CA ARG A 216 15.86 2.39 -20.05
C ARG A 216 17.07 3.26 -20.38
N VAL A 217 18.01 2.76 -21.17
CA VAL A 217 19.18 3.54 -21.62
C VAL A 217 18.76 4.71 -22.50
N ALA A 218 17.78 4.52 -23.40
CA ALA A 218 17.20 5.60 -24.19
C ALA A 218 16.60 6.70 -23.29
N GLU A 219 15.81 6.31 -22.27
CA GLU A 219 15.24 7.24 -21.30
C GLU A 219 16.32 8.03 -20.55
N LEU A 220 17.35 7.35 -20.04
CA LEU A 220 18.41 7.98 -19.26
C LEU A 220 19.28 8.91 -20.11
N TYR A 221 19.62 8.55 -21.36
CA TYR A 221 20.32 9.47 -22.26
C TYR A 221 19.46 10.67 -22.64
N TYR A 222 18.15 10.49 -22.81
CA TYR A 222 17.24 11.61 -23.05
C TYR A 222 17.23 12.57 -21.86
N ARG A 223 17.13 12.06 -20.61
CA ARG A 223 17.21 12.86 -19.37
C ARG A 223 18.52 13.64 -19.25
N LYS A 224 19.63 13.07 -19.73
CA LYS A 224 20.94 13.73 -19.80
C LYS A 224 21.05 14.80 -20.89
N GLY A 225 20.05 14.97 -21.73
CA GLY A 225 20.06 15.91 -22.85
C GLY A 225 20.75 15.36 -24.12
N GLU A 226 21.18 14.09 -24.11
CA GLU A 226 21.84 13.42 -25.24
C GLU A 226 20.81 12.82 -26.22
N SER A 227 19.86 13.63 -26.71
CA SER A 227 18.67 13.13 -27.43
C SER A 227 18.98 12.34 -28.70
N ARG A 228 20.08 12.63 -29.42
CA ARG A 228 20.49 11.82 -30.59
C ARG A 228 20.96 10.43 -30.20
N LYS A 229 21.69 10.32 -29.08
CA LYS A 229 22.16 9.04 -28.57
C LYS A 229 20.99 8.22 -28.03
N ALA A 230 20.07 8.88 -27.31
CA ALA A 230 18.83 8.28 -26.86
C ALA A 230 18.02 7.69 -28.03
N LEU A 231 17.88 8.43 -29.14
CA LEU A 231 17.17 7.96 -30.33
C LEU A 231 17.76 6.66 -30.87
N ASN A 232 19.08 6.55 -30.99
CA ASN A 232 19.73 5.34 -31.48
C ASN A 232 19.41 4.09 -30.63
N TYR A 233 19.27 4.24 -29.31
CA TYR A 233 18.88 3.13 -28.43
C TYR A 233 17.38 2.80 -28.55
N ALA A 234 16.54 3.83 -28.68
CA ALA A 234 15.12 3.64 -28.92
C ALA A 234 14.85 2.93 -30.26
N ASP A 235 15.56 3.32 -31.33
CA ASP A 235 15.48 2.69 -32.65
C ASP A 235 15.78 1.19 -32.56
N LYS A 236 16.89 0.80 -31.90
CA LYS A 236 17.24 -0.61 -31.68
C LYS A 236 16.16 -1.37 -30.90
N ALA A 237 15.55 -0.74 -29.90
CA ALA A 237 14.49 -1.38 -29.12
C ALA A 237 13.21 -1.58 -29.95
N LEU A 238 12.88 -0.62 -30.84
CA LEU A 238 11.75 -0.76 -31.78
C LEU A 238 12.03 -1.82 -32.85
N ASP A 239 13.28 -1.96 -33.30
CA ASP A 239 13.67 -3.02 -34.24
C ASP A 239 13.42 -4.41 -33.63
N ASN A 240 13.60 -4.57 -32.30
CA ASN A 240 13.30 -5.80 -31.59
C ASN A 240 11.79 -6.00 -31.39
N VAL A 241 11.10 -4.98 -30.87
CA VAL A 241 9.68 -5.04 -30.52
C VAL A 241 9.01 -3.71 -30.87
N MET A 242 8.54 -3.60 -32.10
CA MET A 242 7.92 -2.39 -32.65
C MET A 242 6.73 -1.88 -31.82
N TYR A 243 5.99 -2.77 -31.17
CA TYR A 243 4.80 -2.42 -30.37
C TYR A 243 5.09 -2.26 -28.87
N ASP A 244 6.35 -2.21 -28.44
CA ASP A 244 6.65 -2.00 -27.02
C ASP A 244 6.17 -0.61 -26.56
N PRO A 245 5.29 -0.52 -25.54
CA PRO A 245 4.70 0.75 -25.13
C PRO A 245 5.74 1.71 -24.53
N GLY A 246 6.71 1.18 -23.77
CA GLY A 246 7.77 1.96 -23.15
C GLY A 246 8.67 2.62 -24.19
N VAL A 247 9.10 1.85 -25.19
CA VAL A 247 9.94 2.33 -26.29
C VAL A 247 9.19 3.38 -27.12
N ASN A 248 7.94 3.10 -27.54
CA ASN A 248 7.17 4.04 -28.34
C ASN A 248 6.95 5.38 -27.62
N TYR A 249 6.69 5.33 -26.31
CA TYR A 249 6.54 6.53 -25.51
C TYR A 249 7.82 7.37 -25.47
N ILE A 250 8.96 6.76 -25.13
CA ILE A 250 10.22 7.50 -25.04
C ILE A 250 10.69 7.97 -26.43
N TYR A 251 10.47 7.17 -27.48
CA TYR A 251 10.73 7.53 -28.86
C TYR A 251 9.94 8.78 -29.27
N GLY A 252 8.65 8.86 -28.95
CA GLY A 252 7.82 10.03 -29.21
C GLY A 252 8.33 11.29 -28.50
N ILE A 253 8.75 11.16 -27.23
CA ILE A 253 9.36 12.26 -26.47
C ILE A 253 10.66 12.73 -27.11
N ILE A 254 11.56 11.80 -27.47
CA ILE A 254 12.83 12.10 -28.13
C ILE A 254 12.59 12.77 -29.48
N SER A 255 11.68 12.24 -30.28
CA SER A 255 11.32 12.77 -31.60
C SER A 255 10.76 14.18 -31.50
N ARG A 256 9.87 14.45 -30.54
CA ARG A 256 9.40 15.81 -30.23
C ARG A 256 10.55 16.76 -29.93
N ARG A 257 11.48 16.34 -29.07
CA ARG A 257 12.66 17.16 -28.69
C ARG A 257 13.57 17.46 -29.88
N LEU A 258 13.67 16.55 -30.84
CA LEU A 258 14.48 16.68 -32.04
C LEU A 258 13.75 17.37 -33.21
N GLY A 259 12.50 17.79 -33.04
CA GLY A 259 11.69 18.37 -34.12
C GLY A 259 11.30 17.37 -35.21
N LYS A 260 11.29 16.07 -34.89
CA LYS A 260 10.89 14.96 -35.77
C LYS A 260 9.43 14.56 -35.51
N LEU A 261 8.53 15.53 -35.53
CA LEU A 261 7.08 15.27 -35.50
C LEU A 261 6.57 15.31 -36.95
N VAL A 262 5.69 14.38 -37.30
CA VAL A 262 4.95 14.39 -38.58
C VAL A 262 3.78 15.37 -38.45
#